data_AF-A0A7V8A9F7-F1
#
_entry.id   AF-A0A7V8A9F7-F1
#
_cell.length_a   1.000
_cell.length_b   1.000
_cell.length_c   1.000
_cell.angle_alpha   90.00
_cell.angle_beta   90.00
_cell.angle_gamma   90.00
#
_symmetry.space_group_name_H-M   'P 1'
#
loop_
_entity.id
_entity.type
_entity.pdbx_description
1 polymer ?
#
loop_
_entity_poly.entity_id
_entity_poly.type
_entity_poly.pdbx_seq_one_letter_code
_entity_poly.pdbx_strand_id
1 'polypeptide(L)'
;MKKILLSATALAVLAAAPGLASAQGTTGWYGSANAGYSLDGGLDFENPTPLAGALDRAFVIGNSGEGDGGWGGGLALGYAFENGFRLEGALDNSHSNFSTSSALSSLGGTQVWSAMLNGLYDFNRDGMINPFLGAGIGMGRVKTNFDSVGAATNLATTSRVRGVDTDSALAWQLIAGLGIRLSDQLSADLTYKLLNISDLSFAGTATGGTTASAARLVNGAFGGNGVDGGTVGLGLRYSFAAPPAPPPPPPPPPPPPPPPPPAVCDGRSFVVYFDHDKSNLTAEATSVIDNEVQEVAAKSCNYASALIQGHADLSGNPRYNIGLSQRRVTIVRDALVARGVPGDMMTGEAFGESKPAVATADGVKEPLNRRTEVTFNFQ
;
A
#
# COMPACT_ATOMS: atom_id res chain seq x y z
N MET A 1 20.13 -19.47 -47.23
CA MET A 1 19.21 -18.71 -46.35
C MET A 1 17.96 -19.53 -46.11
N LYS A 2 17.95 -20.39 -45.09
CA LYS A 2 16.76 -21.13 -44.62
C LYS A 2 17.12 -21.68 -43.24
N LYS A 3 16.24 -21.39 -42.26
CA LYS A 3 16.17 -21.84 -40.85
C LYS A 3 16.13 -20.67 -39.86
N ILE A 4 15.01 -19.95 -39.85
CA ILE A 4 14.50 -19.30 -38.64
C ILE A 4 13.09 -19.85 -38.50
N LEU A 5 12.93 -20.91 -37.72
CA LEU A 5 11.63 -21.41 -37.26
C LEU A 5 11.88 -22.48 -36.21
N LEU A 6 11.63 -22.12 -34.96
CA LEU A 6 11.02 -22.90 -33.87
C LEU A 6 11.58 -22.45 -32.51
N SER A 7 11.05 -21.34 -32.01
CA SER A 7 11.10 -20.99 -30.59
C SER A 7 10.04 -19.92 -30.31
N ALA A 8 8.77 -20.28 -30.50
CA ALA A 8 7.64 -19.40 -30.16
C ALA A 8 6.38 -20.23 -29.88
N THR A 9 6.44 -21.13 -28.91
CA THR A 9 5.24 -21.78 -28.35
C THR A 9 5.50 -22.13 -26.89
N ALA A 10 5.49 -21.12 -26.02
CA ALA A 10 5.43 -21.30 -24.57
C ALA A 10 4.52 -20.24 -23.90
N LEU A 11 3.50 -19.75 -24.61
CA LEU A 11 2.51 -18.83 -24.05
C LEU A 11 1.27 -19.53 -23.45
N ALA A 12 1.17 -20.86 -23.54
CA ALA A 12 -0.09 -21.56 -23.28
C ALA A 12 -0.26 -22.16 -21.87
N VAL A 13 0.72 -22.04 -20.96
CA VAL A 13 0.64 -22.67 -19.63
C VAL A 13 0.21 -21.70 -18.51
N LEU A 14 0.04 -20.41 -18.79
CA LEU A 14 -0.37 -19.42 -17.77
C LEU A 14 -1.83 -19.50 -17.30
N ALA A 15 -2.64 -20.46 -17.79
CA ALA A 15 -4.10 -20.41 -17.67
C ALA A 15 -4.74 -21.40 -16.67
N ALA A 16 -3.98 -22.07 -15.79
CA ALA A 16 -4.58 -23.05 -14.87
C ALA A 16 -4.04 -22.95 -13.44
N ALA A 17 -4.54 -22.00 -12.66
CA ALA A 17 -4.47 -22.05 -11.19
C ALA A 17 -5.75 -21.46 -10.58
N PRO A 18 -6.40 -22.15 -9.62
CA PRO A 18 -7.59 -21.64 -8.94
C PRO A 18 -7.25 -20.48 -8.01
N GLY A 19 -8.15 -19.49 -7.96
CA GLY A 19 -7.98 -18.26 -7.21
C GLY A 19 -7.87 -18.48 -5.70
N LEU A 20 -6.80 -17.98 -5.11
CA LEU A 20 -6.66 -17.74 -3.68
C LEU A 20 -6.38 -16.25 -3.48
N ALA A 21 -7.21 -15.61 -2.68
CA ALA A 21 -7.12 -14.19 -2.37
C ALA A 21 -6.12 -13.97 -1.21
N SER A 22 -5.20 -13.02 -1.36
CA SER A 22 -4.49 -12.37 -0.25
C SER A 22 -4.27 -10.90 -0.59
N ALA A 23 -4.24 -10.08 0.47
CA ALA A 23 -4.26 -8.63 0.46
C ALA A 23 -2.86 -8.03 0.24
N GLN A 24 -2.86 -6.83 -0.36
CA GLN A 24 -1.80 -5.82 -0.49
C GLN A 24 -0.34 -6.30 -0.60
N GLY A 25 0.25 -6.02 -1.77
CA GLY A 25 1.55 -6.53 -2.17
C GLY A 25 1.40 -7.98 -2.63
N THR A 26 1.26 -8.20 -3.94
CA THR A 26 1.13 -9.44 -4.77
C THR A 26 1.34 -10.84 -4.15
N THR A 27 0.80 -11.15 -2.98
CA THR A 27 0.98 -12.47 -2.34
C THR A 27 0.22 -13.51 -3.15
N GLY A 28 0.88 -14.61 -3.46
CA GLY A 28 0.29 -15.69 -4.24
C GLY A 28 1.21 -16.24 -5.31
N TRP A 29 0.63 -17.09 -6.15
CA TRP A 29 1.33 -17.73 -7.25
C TRP A 29 1.69 -16.71 -8.34
N TYR A 30 2.88 -16.86 -8.91
CA TYR A 30 3.30 -16.11 -10.08
C TYR A 30 4.06 -17.01 -11.06
N GLY A 31 3.97 -16.68 -12.33
CA GLY A 31 4.81 -17.25 -13.38
C GLY A 31 5.76 -16.18 -13.90
N SER A 32 6.96 -16.58 -14.32
CA SER A 32 7.90 -15.68 -14.99
C SER A 32 8.52 -16.33 -16.23
N ALA A 33 8.85 -15.49 -17.20
CA ALA A 33 9.64 -15.86 -18.36
C ALA A 33 10.79 -14.87 -18.50
N ASN A 34 12.00 -15.38 -18.68
CA ASN A 34 13.21 -14.57 -18.80
C ASN A 34 13.98 -14.92 -20.09
N ALA A 35 14.66 -13.93 -20.64
CA ALA A 35 15.64 -14.07 -21.70
C ALA A 35 16.88 -13.26 -21.33
N GLY A 36 18.05 -13.84 -21.51
CA GLY A 36 19.29 -13.21 -21.08
C GLY A 36 20.47 -13.57 -21.93
N TYR A 37 21.54 -12.81 -21.73
CA TYR A 37 22.82 -12.99 -22.36
C TYR A 37 23.86 -13.33 -21.30
N SER A 38 24.59 -14.42 -21.53
CA SER A 38 25.70 -14.85 -20.69
C SER A 38 26.91 -13.98 -20.99
N LEU A 39 27.39 -13.28 -19.97
CA LEU A 39 28.61 -12.49 -19.99
C LEU A 39 29.74 -13.46 -19.63
N ASP A 40 30.62 -13.72 -20.61
CA ASP A 40 31.90 -14.43 -20.53
C ASP A 40 32.00 -15.51 -19.44
N GLY A 41 31.80 -16.76 -19.85
CA GLY A 41 31.91 -17.93 -18.97
C GLY A 41 33.11 -18.77 -19.37
N GLY A 42 34.03 -18.99 -18.43
CA GLY A 42 35.20 -19.83 -18.64
C GLY A 42 34.86 -21.31 -18.52
N LEU A 43 35.47 -22.13 -19.38
CA LEU A 43 35.56 -23.58 -19.18
C LEU A 43 37.01 -23.92 -18.83
N ASP A 44 37.23 -24.34 -17.58
CA ASP A 44 38.53 -24.78 -17.11
C ASP A 44 38.71 -26.28 -17.42
N PHE A 45 39.71 -26.60 -18.25
CA PHE A 45 40.09 -27.97 -18.58
C PHE A 45 41.36 -28.36 -17.83
N GLU A 46 41.36 -29.49 -17.11
CA GLU A 46 42.59 -30.05 -16.55
C GLU A 46 43.34 -30.86 -17.61
N ASN A 47 44.65 -30.60 -17.73
CA ASN A 47 45.51 -31.36 -18.63
C ASN A 47 45.56 -32.84 -18.20
N PRO A 48 45.43 -33.80 -19.15
CA PRO A 48 45.59 -35.21 -18.81
C PRO A 48 47.02 -35.45 -18.29
N THR A 49 47.14 -36.30 -17.27
CA THR A 49 48.44 -36.78 -16.80
C THR A 49 49.27 -37.33 -17.98
N PRO A 50 50.56 -36.99 -18.09
CA PRO A 50 51.37 -37.44 -19.21
C PRO A 50 51.38 -38.98 -19.26
N LEU A 51 51.03 -39.56 -20.42
CA LEU A 51 51.06 -41.00 -20.63
C LEU A 51 52.48 -41.52 -20.35
N ALA A 52 52.63 -42.37 -19.33
CA ALA A 52 53.86 -43.12 -19.11
C ALA A 52 54.16 -43.97 -20.36
N GLY A 53 55.26 -43.66 -21.05
CA GLY A 53 55.80 -44.46 -22.16
C GLY A 53 55.45 -44.00 -23.59
N ALA A 54 54.76 -42.88 -23.79
CA ALA A 54 54.70 -42.22 -25.09
C ALA A 54 55.81 -41.16 -25.17
N LEU A 55 56.42 -40.98 -26.35
CA LEU A 55 57.45 -39.98 -26.63
C LEU A 55 57.19 -38.68 -25.84
N ASP A 56 58.25 -38.17 -25.20
CA ASP A 56 58.34 -37.06 -24.23
C ASP A 56 57.85 -35.68 -24.73
N ARG A 57 56.72 -35.64 -25.43
CA ARG A 57 56.11 -34.44 -26.02
C ARG A 57 54.63 -34.45 -25.72
N ALA A 58 54.33 -33.86 -24.57
CA ALA A 58 52.98 -33.60 -24.09
C ALA A 58 52.15 -32.88 -25.18
N PHE A 59 51.07 -33.52 -25.62
CA PHE A 59 50.00 -32.87 -26.35
C PHE A 59 49.24 -31.99 -25.35
N VAL A 60 49.56 -30.69 -25.34
CA VAL A 60 48.90 -29.69 -24.49
C VAL A 60 47.69 -29.16 -25.25
N ILE A 61 46.48 -29.50 -24.80
CA ILE A 61 45.27 -28.76 -25.19
C ILE A 61 45.31 -27.45 -24.39
N GLY A 62 45.01 -26.32 -25.03
CA GLY A 62 44.99 -25.01 -24.38
C GLY A 62 44.17 -25.04 -23.08
N ASN A 63 44.72 -24.40 -22.03
CA ASN A 63 44.34 -24.62 -20.63
C ASN A 63 43.10 -23.83 -20.17
N SER A 64 42.42 -23.12 -21.08
CA SER A 64 41.13 -22.46 -20.86
C SER A 64 40.58 -21.98 -22.21
N GLY A 65 39.25 -22.01 -22.36
CA GLY A 65 38.54 -21.39 -23.48
C GLY A 65 37.69 -20.23 -22.98
N GLU A 66 37.91 -19.04 -23.54
CA GLU A 66 37.06 -17.85 -23.30
C GLU A 66 35.79 -17.99 -24.15
N GLY A 67 34.62 -17.78 -23.54
CA GLY A 67 33.33 -17.92 -24.23
C GLY A 67 32.88 -16.59 -24.81
N ASP A 68 32.52 -16.54 -26.10
CA ASP A 68 32.06 -15.31 -26.79
C ASP A 68 30.64 -14.85 -26.36
N GLY A 69 30.19 -15.29 -25.19
CA GLY A 69 28.84 -15.10 -24.68
C GLY A 69 27.78 -15.91 -25.42
N GLY A 70 26.57 -15.94 -24.88
CA GLY A 70 25.50 -16.80 -25.37
C GLY A 70 24.13 -16.32 -24.98
N TRP A 71 23.11 -16.73 -25.73
CA TRP A 71 21.72 -16.40 -25.42
C TRP A 71 21.05 -17.55 -24.70
N GLY A 72 20.24 -17.22 -23.70
CA GLY A 72 19.44 -18.19 -22.97
C GLY A 72 18.10 -17.61 -22.57
N GLY A 73 17.24 -18.49 -22.07
CA GLY A 73 16.00 -18.09 -21.47
C GLY A 73 15.45 -19.19 -20.59
N GLY A 74 14.49 -18.82 -19.76
CA GLY A 74 13.91 -19.74 -18.80
C GLY A 74 12.51 -19.36 -18.40
N LEU A 75 11.85 -20.32 -17.78
CA LEU A 75 10.54 -20.17 -17.18
C LEU A 75 10.65 -20.49 -15.70
N ALA A 76 9.94 -19.74 -14.86
CA ALA A 76 9.82 -20.07 -13.46
C ALA A 76 8.36 -20.01 -12.99
N LEU A 77 8.03 -20.88 -12.05
CA LEU A 77 6.78 -20.85 -11.30
C LEU A 77 7.12 -20.69 -9.83
N GLY A 78 6.54 -19.70 -9.19
CA GLY A 78 6.84 -19.38 -7.80
C GLY A 78 5.64 -18.93 -7.00
N TYR A 79 5.87 -18.80 -5.70
CA TYR A 79 4.92 -18.28 -4.73
C TYR A 79 5.57 -17.12 -3.98
N ALA A 80 4.90 -15.97 -3.96
CA ALA A 80 5.31 -14.79 -3.22
C ALA A 80 4.55 -14.72 -1.88
N PHE A 81 5.27 -14.54 -0.79
CA PHE A 81 4.74 -14.44 0.57
C PHE A 81 4.53 -12.97 0.96
N GLU A 82 3.70 -12.73 1.98
CA GLU A 82 3.40 -11.38 2.48
C GLU A 82 4.63 -10.68 3.07
N ASN A 83 5.56 -11.45 3.64
CA ASN A 83 6.77 -10.96 4.30
C ASN A 83 7.92 -10.55 3.35
N GLY A 84 7.66 -10.49 2.04
CA GLY A 84 8.65 -10.11 1.02
C GLY A 84 9.49 -11.26 0.49
N PHE A 85 9.38 -12.47 1.05
CA PHE A 85 10.06 -13.64 0.50
C PHE A 85 9.31 -14.19 -0.73
N ARG A 86 10.06 -14.77 -1.66
CA ARG A 86 9.55 -15.55 -2.79
C ARG A 86 10.29 -16.88 -2.88
N LEU A 87 9.57 -17.92 -3.24
CA LEU A 87 10.12 -19.23 -3.56
C LEU A 87 9.72 -19.61 -4.98
N GLU A 88 10.67 -19.97 -5.84
CA GLU A 88 10.38 -20.36 -7.22
C GLU A 88 11.18 -21.57 -7.69
N GLY A 89 10.54 -22.41 -8.50
CA GLY A 89 11.21 -23.41 -9.32
C GLY A 89 11.44 -22.84 -10.71
N ALA A 90 12.68 -22.88 -11.21
CA ALA A 90 13.08 -22.34 -12.50
C ALA A 90 13.69 -23.44 -13.40
N LEU A 91 13.34 -23.40 -14.67
CA LEU A 91 13.97 -24.17 -15.74
C LEU A 91 14.57 -23.20 -16.74
N ASP A 92 15.89 -23.21 -16.88
CA ASP A 92 16.61 -22.34 -17.80
C ASP A 92 17.38 -23.17 -18.84
N ASN A 93 17.52 -22.63 -20.05
CA ASN A 93 18.30 -23.20 -21.13
C ASN A 93 19.11 -22.10 -21.81
N SER A 94 20.42 -22.28 -21.91
CA SER A 94 21.32 -21.32 -22.55
C SER A 94 22.22 -22.00 -23.59
N HIS A 95 22.58 -21.23 -24.61
CA HIS A 95 23.45 -21.67 -25.70
C HIS A 95 24.56 -20.65 -25.94
N SER A 96 25.80 -21.12 -25.88
CA SER A 96 26.99 -20.29 -26.08
C SER A 96 27.89 -20.90 -27.15
N ASN A 97 28.51 -20.04 -27.96
CA ASN A 97 29.54 -20.42 -28.92
C ASN A 97 30.92 -20.09 -28.32
N PHE A 98 31.92 -20.89 -28.66
CA PHE A 98 33.30 -20.66 -28.25
C PHE A 98 34.17 -20.45 -29.49
N SER A 99 35.11 -19.50 -29.40
CA SER A 99 36.21 -19.36 -30.35
C SER A 99 37.53 -19.30 -29.59
N THR A 100 38.59 -19.86 -30.18
CA THR A 100 39.93 -19.90 -29.56
C THR A 100 40.89 -19.01 -30.34
N SER A 101 41.74 -18.25 -29.63
CA SER A 101 42.67 -17.25 -30.19
C SER A 101 44.01 -17.81 -30.70
N SER A 102 44.23 -19.13 -30.61
CA SER A 102 45.46 -19.81 -31.06
C SER A 102 45.28 -20.55 -32.40
N ALA A 103 46.38 -20.88 -33.09
CA ALA A 103 46.41 -21.54 -34.42
C ALA A 103 45.68 -22.90 -34.55
N LEU A 104 45.06 -23.38 -33.47
CA LEU A 104 44.01 -24.40 -33.47
C LEU A 104 42.65 -23.69 -33.42
N SER A 105 41.91 -23.70 -34.53
CA SER A 105 40.52 -23.27 -34.55
C SER A 105 39.63 -24.33 -33.88
N SER A 106 39.16 -24.07 -32.67
CA SER A 106 38.05 -24.82 -32.07
C SER A 106 36.73 -24.20 -32.53
N LEU A 107 35.91 -24.98 -33.25
CA LEU A 107 34.52 -24.63 -33.57
C LEU A 107 33.64 -25.51 -32.70
N GLY A 108 33.18 -24.99 -31.57
CA GLY A 108 32.38 -25.72 -30.60
C GLY A 108 31.26 -24.88 -30.00
N GLY A 109 30.17 -25.53 -29.62
CA GLY A 109 29.04 -24.91 -28.94
C GLY A 109 28.68 -25.69 -27.69
N THR A 110 28.29 -24.96 -26.65
CA THR A 110 27.87 -25.54 -25.36
C THR A 110 26.42 -25.16 -25.10
N GLN A 111 25.64 -26.15 -24.68
CA GLN A 111 24.27 -25.94 -24.24
C GLN A 111 24.17 -26.34 -22.77
N VAL A 112 23.59 -25.45 -21.95
CA VAL A 112 23.39 -25.69 -20.53
C VAL A 112 21.90 -25.67 -20.24
N TRP A 113 21.40 -26.75 -19.64
CA TRP A 113 20.07 -26.81 -19.03
C TRP A 113 20.23 -26.76 -17.53
N SER A 114 19.43 -25.96 -16.82
CA SER A 114 19.41 -25.95 -15.36
C SER A 114 17.99 -26.05 -14.82
N ALA A 115 17.83 -26.82 -13.75
CA ALA A 115 16.63 -26.90 -12.95
C ALA A 115 16.96 -26.46 -11.52
N MET A 116 16.37 -25.35 -11.09
CA MET A 116 16.77 -24.64 -9.87
C MET A 116 15.57 -24.40 -8.95
N LEU A 117 15.79 -24.47 -7.64
CA LEU A 117 14.89 -23.96 -6.62
C LEU A 117 15.54 -22.73 -5.99
N ASN A 118 14.85 -21.58 -6.07
CA ASN A 118 15.38 -20.28 -5.66
C ASN A 118 14.55 -19.71 -4.51
N GLY A 119 15.23 -19.23 -3.48
CA GLY A 119 14.66 -18.31 -2.48
C GLY A 119 15.10 -16.88 -2.78
N LEU A 120 14.14 -15.98 -2.95
CA LEU A 120 14.38 -14.55 -3.19
C LEU A 120 13.70 -13.69 -2.13
N TYR A 121 14.18 -12.47 -1.98
CA TYR A 121 13.60 -11.45 -1.12
C TYR A 121 13.44 -10.16 -1.92
N ASP A 122 12.21 -9.62 -1.96
CA ASP A 122 11.88 -8.36 -2.61
C ASP A 122 11.90 -7.23 -1.58
N PHE A 123 12.72 -6.22 -1.86
CA PHE A 123 12.75 -4.97 -1.12
C PHE A 123 11.73 -3.98 -1.71
N ASN A 124 11.14 -3.15 -0.85
CA ASN A 124 10.27 -2.04 -1.26
C ASN A 124 9.13 -2.46 -2.22
N ARG A 125 8.39 -3.51 -1.88
CA ARG A 125 7.38 -4.15 -2.75
C ARG A 125 6.25 -3.22 -3.23
N ASP A 126 5.87 -2.25 -2.41
CA ASP A 126 4.81 -1.29 -2.74
C ASP A 126 5.28 -0.18 -3.69
N GLY A 127 6.60 -0.06 -3.87
CA GLY A 127 7.21 0.88 -4.80
C GLY A 127 7.06 0.47 -6.26
N MET A 128 7.24 1.44 -7.16
CA MET A 128 7.32 1.19 -8.61
C MET A 128 8.56 0.36 -9.00
N ILE A 129 9.63 0.47 -8.21
CA ILE A 129 10.88 -0.27 -8.38
C ILE A 129 11.08 -1.14 -7.13
N ASN A 130 11.22 -2.44 -7.35
CA ASN A 130 11.36 -3.47 -6.32
C ASN A 130 12.71 -4.17 -6.51
N PRO A 131 13.79 -3.73 -5.84
CA PRO A 131 15.04 -4.47 -5.83
C PRO A 131 14.84 -5.85 -5.22
N PHE A 132 15.54 -6.87 -5.73
CA PHE A 132 15.47 -8.21 -5.17
C PHE A 132 16.84 -8.91 -5.15
N LEU A 133 17.01 -9.77 -4.17
CA LEU A 133 18.19 -10.62 -3.98
C LEU A 133 17.75 -12.04 -3.65
N GLY A 134 18.47 -13.03 -4.15
CA GLY A 134 18.16 -14.42 -3.87
C GLY A 134 19.33 -15.36 -4.09
N ALA A 135 19.13 -16.60 -3.68
CA ALA A 135 20.04 -17.70 -3.92
C ALA A 135 19.24 -18.95 -4.25
N GLY A 136 19.84 -19.85 -5.03
CA GLY A 136 19.21 -21.09 -5.43
C GLY A 136 20.16 -22.25 -5.47
N ILE A 137 19.59 -23.44 -5.37
CA ILE A 137 20.29 -24.71 -5.51
C ILE A 137 19.52 -25.58 -6.50
N GLY A 138 20.21 -26.46 -7.17
CA GLY A 138 19.58 -27.32 -8.15
C GLY A 138 20.57 -28.21 -8.88
N MET A 139 20.24 -28.50 -10.13
CA MET A 139 21.05 -29.35 -10.99
C MET A 139 21.23 -28.68 -12.35
N GLY A 140 22.45 -28.74 -12.86
CA GLY A 140 22.82 -28.30 -14.19
C GLY A 140 23.20 -29.50 -15.05
N ARG A 141 22.81 -29.48 -16.32
CA ARG A 141 23.23 -30.43 -17.35
C ARG A 141 23.92 -29.68 -18.46
N VAL A 142 25.18 -30.02 -18.70
CA VAL A 142 26.03 -29.37 -19.69
C VAL A 142 26.26 -30.33 -20.85
N LYS A 143 26.00 -29.87 -22.06
CA LYS A 143 26.30 -30.60 -23.29
C LYS A 143 27.28 -29.80 -24.11
N THR A 144 28.45 -30.38 -24.37
CA THR A 144 29.51 -29.78 -25.17
C THR A 144 29.72 -30.58 -26.45
N ASN A 145 29.84 -29.89 -27.58
CA ASN A 145 30.35 -30.48 -28.82
C ASN A 145 31.64 -29.77 -29.21
N PHE A 146 32.74 -30.51 -29.31
CA PHE A 146 34.00 -29.99 -29.81
C PHE A 146 34.54 -30.86 -30.95
N ASP A 147 34.92 -30.20 -32.05
CA ASP A 147 35.65 -30.78 -33.17
C ASP A 147 36.89 -29.91 -33.42
N SER A 148 38.07 -30.43 -33.07
CA SER A 148 39.35 -29.76 -33.25
C SER A 148 40.19 -30.49 -34.29
N VAL A 149 40.64 -29.78 -35.32
CA VAL A 149 41.62 -30.26 -36.31
C VAL A 149 42.94 -29.52 -36.08
N GLY A 150 43.93 -30.20 -35.51
CA GLY A 150 45.28 -29.65 -35.38
C GLY A 150 46.06 -29.79 -36.68
N ALA A 151 46.55 -28.68 -37.23
CA ALA A 151 47.64 -28.69 -38.22
C ALA A 151 48.98 -28.60 -37.47
N ALA A 152 49.83 -29.62 -37.64
CA ALA A 152 51.12 -29.69 -36.97
C ALA A 152 52.09 -28.58 -37.37
N THR A 153 52.85 -28.08 -36.39
CA THR A 153 54.11 -27.40 -36.62
C THR A 153 55.21 -28.44 -36.88
N ASN A 154 55.76 -28.42 -38.11
CA ASN A 154 56.99 -29.09 -38.59
C ASN A 154 57.03 -30.62 -38.82
N LEU A 155 55.94 -31.37 -38.68
CA LEU A 155 55.89 -32.76 -39.16
C LEU A 155 54.49 -33.06 -39.66
N ALA A 156 54.31 -33.46 -40.91
CA ALA A 156 53.04 -33.69 -41.63
C ALA A 156 52.08 -34.68 -40.92
N THR A 157 51.54 -34.27 -39.78
CA THR A 157 50.71 -35.04 -38.86
C THR A 157 49.43 -34.23 -38.66
N THR A 158 48.29 -34.80 -39.00
CA THR A 158 46.98 -34.22 -38.73
C THR A 158 46.38 -34.95 -37.53
N SER A 159 46.20 -34.23 -36.43
CA SER A 159 45.56 -34.76 -35.22
C SER A 159 44.14 -34.23 -35.15
N ARG A 160 43.15 -35.13 -35.06
CA ARG A 160 41.75 -34.77 -34.82
C ARG A 160 41.36 -35.17 -33.41
N VAL A 161 40.86 -34.23 -32.65
CA VAL A 161 40.27 -34.49 -31.33
C VAL A 161 38.79 -34.20 -31.44
N ARG A 162 37.96 -35.23 -31.20
CA ARG A 162 36.51 -35.13 -31.20
C ARG A 162 36.01 -35.66 -29.87
N GLY A 163 35.20 -34.86 -29.19
CA GLY A 163 34.45 -35.32 -28.03
C GLY A 163 33.05 -34.74 -28.05
N VAL A 164 32.11 -35.59 -27.70
CA VAL A 164 30.71 -35.25 -27.49
C VAL A 164 30.38 -35.90 -26.17
N ASP A 165 30.17 -35.09 -25.14
CA ASP A 165 29.82 -35.61 -23.83
C ASP A 165 28.76 -34.74 -23.15
N THR A 166 28.10 -35.33 -22.16
CA THR A 166 26.98 -34.72 -21.44
C THR A 166 27.05 -35.14 -19.98
N ASP A 167 27.34 -34.19 -19.10
CA ASP A 167 27.41 -34.43 -17.67
C ASP A 167 26.34 -33.61 -16.91
N SER A 168 25.91 -34.11 -15.75
CA SER A 168 24.94 -33.47 -14.87
C SER A 168 25.49 -33.38 -13.46
N ALA A 169 25.44 -32.19 -12.89
CA ALA A 169 26.05 -31.89 -11.62
C ALA A 169 25.14 -31.03 -10.74
N LEU A 170 25.48 -30.95 -9.45
CA LEU A 170 24.85 -30.02 -8.54
C LEU A 170 25.23 -28.59 -8.93
N ALA A 171 24.24 -27.70 -8.85
CA ALA A 171 24.39 -26.30 -9.20
C ALA A 171 23.92 -25.42 -8.06
N TRP A 172 24.59 -24.30 -7.87
CA TRP A 172 24.11 -23.20 -7.03
C TRP A 172 24.13 -21.90 -7.82
N GLN A 173 23.26 -20.97 -7.45
CA GLN A 173 23.25 -19.64 -8.06
C GLN A 173 22.94 -18.53 -7.08
N LEU A 174 23.48 -17.35 -7.37
CA LEU A 174 23.11 -16.09 -6.74
C LEU A 174 22.37 -15.22 -7.74
N ILE A 175 21.34 -14.52 -7.26
CA ILE A 175 20.44 -13.74 -8.10
C ILE A 175 20.31 -12.36 -7.49
N ALA A 176 20.51 -11.32 -8.29
CA ALA A 176 20.23 -9.94 -7.91
C ALA A 176 19.48 -9.24 -9.05
N GLY A 177 18.56 -8.34 -8.75
CA GLY A 177 17.83 -7.66 -9.80
C GLY A 177 16.94 -6.53 -9.35
N LEU A 178 16.27 -5.94 -10.32
CA LEU A 178 15.30 -4.86 -10.16
C LEU A 178 14.01 -5.25 -10.88
N GLY A 179 12.91 -5.33 -10.13
CA GLY A 179 11.57 -5.45 -10.68
C GLY A 179 10.95 -4.07 -10.89
N ILE A 180 10.28 -3.86 -12.01
CA ILE A 180 9.55 -2.65 -12.36
C ILE A 180 8.08 -3.02 -12.50
N ARG A 181 7.23 -2.43 -11.67
CA ARG A 181 5.80 -2.68 -11.69
C ARG A 181 5.15 -2.02 -12.92
N LEU A 182 4.61 -2.81 -13.83
CA LEU A 182 3.90 -2.33 -15.02
C LEU A 182 2.39 -2.23 -14.78
N SER A 183 1.82 -3.17 -14.02
CA SER A 183 0.43 -3.18 -13.56
C SER A 183 0.30 -3.87 -12.20
N ASP A 184 -0.91 -4.08 -11.70
CA ASP A 184 -1.14 -4.82 -10.45
C ASP A 184 -0.70 -6.30 -10.54
N GLN A 185 -0.71 -6.89 -11.74
CA GLN A 185 -0.30 -8.28 -11.95
C GLN A 185 0.99 -8.44 -12.75
N LEU A 186 1.42 -7.45 -13.53
CA LEU A 186 2.57 -7.57 -14.44
C LEU A 186 3.76 -6.73 -13.95
N SER A 187 4.92 -7.35 -13.90
CA SER A 187 6.20 -6.69 -13.63
C SER A 187 7.23 -7.05 -14.70
N ALA A 188 8.12 -6.11 -15.02
CA ALA A 188 9.31 -6.36 -15.83
C ALA A 188 10.54 -6.43 -14.92
N ASP A 189 11.33 -7.48 -15.06
CA ASP A 189 12.48 -7.76 -14.21
C ASP A 189 13.79 -7.59 -15.00
N LEU A 190 14.74 -6.84 -14.46
CA LEU A 190 16.15 -6.87 -14.86
C LEU A 190 16.92 -7.73 -13.86
N THR A 191 17.49 -8.83 -14.31
CA THR A 191 18.09 -9.86 -13.45
C THR A 191 19.54 -10.08 -13.81
N TYR A 192 20.40 -10.18 -12.80
CA TYR A 192 21.74 -10.71 -12.89
C TYR A 192 21.81 -12.03 -12.12
N LYS A 193 22.28 -13.10 -12.77
CA LYS A 193 22.49 -14.41 -12.12
C LYS A 193 23.96 -14.81 -12.23
N LEU A 194 24.53 -15.29 -11.13
CA LEU A 194 25.81 -15.99 -11.08
C LEU A 194 25.50 -17.46 -10.89
N LEU A 195 25.81 -18.30 -11.88
CA LEU A 195 25.59 -19.75 -11.82
C LEU A 195 26.95 -20.44 -11.70
N ASN A 196 27.04 -21.38 -10.77
CA ASN A 196 28.15 -22.32 -10.66
C ASN A 196 27.60 -23.75 -10.70
N ILE A 197 28.24 -24.60 -11.50
CA ILE A 197 27.98 -26.04 -11.57
C ILE A 197 29.29 -26.74 -11.19
N SER A 198 29.32 -27.37 -10.03
CA SER A 198 30.50 -28.03 -9.48
C SER A 198 30.67 -29.46 -10.02
N ASP A 199 31.90 -29.98 -10.05
CA ASP A 199 32.20 -31.40 -10.34
C ASP A 199 31.75 -31.93 -11.71
N LEU A 200 32.23 -31.33 -12.81
CA LEU A 200 31.93 -31.79 -14.17
C LEU A 200 33.05 -32.67 -14.74
N SER A 201 32.78 -33.95 -14.97
CA SER A 201 33.74 -34.85 -15.63
C SER A 201 33.38 -35.04 -17.10
N PHE A 202 34.31 -34.78 -18.02
CA PHE A 202 34.08 -35.02 -19.44
C PHE A 202 34.99 -36.17 -19.94
N ALA A 203 34.49 -37.00 -20.84
CA ALA A 203 35.27 -38.03 -21.53
C ALA A 203 35.47 -37.62 -22.99
N GLY A 204 36.70 -37.73 -23.51
CA GLY A 204 37.01 -37.42 -24.90
C GLY A 204 37.81 -38.53 -25.57
N THR A 205 37.88 -38.51 -26.90
CA THR A 205 38.71 -39.45 -27.66
C THR A 205 39.64 -38.66 -28.56
N ALA A 206 40.95 -38.81 -28.36
CA ALA A 206 41.97 -38.19 -29.20
C ALA A 206 42.43 -39.21 -30.27
N THR A 207 42.27 -38.87 -31.55
CA THR A 207 42.74 -39.74 -32.66
C THR A 207 43.90 -39.05 -33.38
N GLY A 208 45.11 -39.58 -33.19
CA GLY A 208 46.32 -39.13 -33.90
C GLY A 208 46.74 -40.11 -34.98
N GLY A 209 46.92 -39.63 -36.21
CA GLY A 209 47.46 -40.41 -37.33
C GLY A 209 48.72 -39.75 -37.90
N THR A 210 49.77 -40.53 -38.12
CA THR A 210 50.93 -40.13 -38.96
C THR A 210 50.78 -40.81 -40.33
N THR A 211 51.31 -40.21 -41.39
CA THR A 211 51.30 -40.78 -42.75
C THR A 211 52.11 -42.07 -42.91
N ALA A 212 52.76 -42.59 -41.85
CA ALA A 212 53.66 -43.75 -41.92
C ALA A 212 53.35 -44.89 -40.93
N SER A 213 52.35 -44.79 -40.06
CA SER A 213 52.02 -45.87 -39.10
C SER A 213 50.57 -45.77 -38.61
N ALA A 214 49.96 -46.94 -38.33
CA ALA A 214 48.57 -47.10 -37.91
C ALA A 214 48.15 -46.05 -36.85
N ALA A 215 47.00 -45.42 -37.08
CA ALA A 215 46.40 -44.45 -36.18
C ALA A 215 46.34 -45.03 -34.76
N ARG A 216 47.03 -44.41 -33.81
CA ARG A 216 46.94 -44.78 -32.40
C ARG A 216 45.74 -44.04 -31.82
N LEU A 217 44.64 -44.78 -31.63
CA LEU A 217 43.49 -44.33 -30.87
C LEU A 217 43.90 -44.18 -29.41
N VAL A 218 43.93 -42.96 -28.89
CA VAL A 218 44.14 -42.70 -27.47
C VAL A 218 42.78 -42.29 -26.90
N ASN A 219 42.18 -43.21 -26.14
CA ASN A 219 40.96 -42.91 -25.39
C ASN A 219 41.38 -42.32 -24.03
N GLY A 220 40.96 -41.09 -23.71
CA GLY A 220 41.39 -40.38 -22.50
C GLY A 220 40.26 -39.52 -21.91
N ALA A 221 40.02 -39.63 -20.62
CA ALA A 221 39.09 -38.76 -19.91
C ALA A 221 39.71 -37.36 -19.72
N PHE A 222 38.90 -36.31 -19.86
CA PHE A 222 39.28 -34.90 -19.68
C PHE A 222 38.39 -34.30 -18.56
N GLY A 223 38.93 -34.11 -17.35
CA GLY A 223 38.19 -33.46 -16.25
C GLY A 223 38.02 -31.96 -16.48
N GLY A 224 36.86 -31.40 -16.12
CA GLY A 224 36.63 -29.96 -16.05
C GLY A 224 36.25 -29.53 -14.62
N ASN A 225 36.69 -28.36 -14.17
CA ASN A 225 36.48 -27.94 -12.78
C ASN A 225 35.14 -27.22 -12.51
N GLY A 226 34.29 -27.07 -13.53
CA GLY A 226 32.95 -26.51 -13.41
C GLY A 226 32.58 -25.58 -14.55
N VAL A 227 31.35 -25.04 -14.52
CA VAL A 227 30.94 -23.90 -15.36
C VAL A 227 30.62 -22.74 -14.42
N ASP A 228 31.33 -21.64 -14.60
CA ASP A 228 31.10 -20.37 -13.92
C ASP A 228 30.73 -19.29 -14.94
N GLY A 229 29.59 -18.63 -14.75
CA GLY A 229 29.15 -17.60 -15.69
C GLY A 229 28.12 -16.64 -15.10
N GLY A 230 28.32 -15.36 -15.39
CA GLY A 230 27.35 -14.31 -15.11
C GLY A 230 26.35 -14.19 -16.26
N THR A 231 25.07 -14.07 -15.96
CA THR A 231 24.03 -13.81 -16.98
C THR A 231 23.28 -12.54 -16.62
N VAL A 232 23.06 -11.67 -17.60
CA VAL A 232 22.14 -10.53 -17.48
C VAL A 232 20.92 -10.84 -18.32
N GLY A 233 19.74 -10.73 -17.72
CA GLY A 233 18.48 -11.05 -18.37
C GLY A 233 17.38 -10.05 -18.10
N LEU A 234 16.46 -9.98 -19.06
CA LEU A 234 15.18 -9.28 -18.93
C LEU A 234 14.07 -10.32 -18.86
N GLY A 235 13.12 -10.11 -17.95
CA GLY A 235 12.01 -11.01 -17.77
C GLY A 235 10.69 -10.30 -17.57
N LEU A 236 9.60 -11.03 -17.78
CA LEU A 236 8.27 -10.63 -17.37
C LEU A 236 7.78 -11.58 -16.29
N ARG A 237 7.23 -11.01 -15.23
CA ARG A 237 6.63 -11.74 -14.11
C ARG A 237 5.15 -11.40 -14.02
N TYR A 238 4.30 -12.42 -14.04
CA TYR A 238 2.85 -12.30 -13.96
C TYR A 238 2.35 -12.95 -12.66
N SER A 239 1.72 -12.14 -11.80
CA SER A 239 1.05 -12.58 -10.58
C SER A 239 -0.35 -13.09 -10.90
N PHE A 240 -0.64 -14.33 -10.55
CA PHE A 240 -1.97 -14.94 -10.69
C PHE A 240 -2.93 -14.52 -9.58
N ALA A 241 -2.42 -13.90 -8.51
CA ALA A 241 -3.26 -13.35 -7.45
C ALA A 241 -4.17 -12.26 -8.01
N ALA A 242 -5.47 -12.37 -7.73
CA ALA A 242 -6.41 -11.32 -8.08
C ALA A 242 -6.06 -10.04 -7.32
N PRO A 243 -6.16 -8.84 -7.94
CA PRO A 243 -6.04 -7.59 -7.22
C PRO A 243 -7.03 -7.63 -6.05
N PRO A 244 -6.64 -7.17 -4.84
CA PRO A 244 -7.58 -7.10 -3.74
C PRO A 244 -8.82 -6.33 -4.20
N ALA A 245 -9.99 -6.90 -3.93
CA ALA A 245 -11.24 -6.25 -4.30
C ALA A 245 -11.22 -4.82 -3.75
N PRO A 246 -11.60 -3.81 -4.56
CA PRO A 246 -11.68 -2.45 -4.04
C PRO A 246 -12.55 -2.48 -2.78
N PRO A 247 -12.15 -1.77 -1.71
CA PRO A 247 -12.91 -1.75 -0.49
C PRO A 247 -14.36 -1.37 -0.83
N PRO A 248 -15.36 -2.03 -0.21
CA PRO A 248 -16.75 -1.67 -0.45
C PRO A 248 -16.92 -0.17 -0.25
N PRO A 249 -17.67 0.52 -1.13
CA PRO A 249 -17.90 1.95 -0.96
C PRO A 249 -18.43 2.20 0.45
N PRO A 250 -17.95 3.24 1.15
CA PRO A 250 -18.42 3.55 2.49
C PRO A 250 -19.95 3.64 2.47
N PRO A 251 -20.65 3.09 3.49
CA PRO A 251 -22.09 3.20 3.55
C PRO A 251 -22.49 4.68 3.47
N PRO A 252 -23.60 5.00 2.75
CA PRO A 252 -24.06 6.38 2.67
C PRO A 252 -24.21 6.94 4.09
N PRO A 253 -23.80 8.20 4.33
CA PRO A 253 -23.93 8.81 5.64
C PRO A 253 -25.39 8.72 6.10
N PRO A 254 -25.63 8.41 7.39
CA PRO A 254 -27.00 8.37 7.92
C PRO A 254 -27.68 9.72 7.64
N PRO A 255 -28.98 9.72 7.31
CA PRO A 255 -29.71 10.96 7.10
C PRO A 255 -29.56 11.86 8.34
N PRO A 256 -29.39 13.18 8.16
CA PRO A 256 -29.26 14.09 9.27
C PRO A 256 -30.46 13.95 10.21
N PRO A 257 -30.25 14.01 11.54
CA PRO A 257 -31.35 13.93 12.49
C PRO A 257 -32.38 15.01 12.18
N PRO A 258 -33.69 14.71 12.33
CA PRO A 258 -34.73 15.71 12.12
C PRO A 258 -34.48 16.93 13.02
N PRO A 259 -34.76 18.16 12.54
CA PRO A 259 -34.62 19.36 13.35
C PRO A 259 -35.38 19.21 14.67
N PRO A 260 -34.85 19.72 15.80
CA PRO A 260 -35.57 19.76 17.06
C PRO A 260 -36.94 20.42 16.87
N PRO A 261 -38.00 19.95 17.55
CA PRO A 261 -39.30 20.61 17.54
C PRO A 261 -39.16 22.10 17.92
N PRO A 262 -39.91 23.02 17.29
CA PRO A 262 -39.93 24.42 17.69
C PRO A 262 -40.27 24.56 19.18
N ALA A 263 -39.56 25.43 19.90
CA ALA A 263 -39.90 25.75 21.28
C ALA A 263 -41.27 26.43 21.32
N VAL A 264 -42.24 25.81 22.01
CA VAL A 264 -43.56 26.42 22.24
C VAL A 264 -43.45 27.36 23.43
N CYS A 265 -43.75 28.64 23.20
CA CYS A 265 -43.72 29.69 24.20
C CYS A 265 -45.14 30.06 24.59
N ASP A 266 -45.66 29.46 25.67
CA ASP A 266 -46.95 29.85 26.24
C ASP A 266 -46.86 31.21 26.92
N GLY A 267 -47.98 31.94 26.99
CA GLY A 267 -48.07 33.21 27.71
C GLY A 267 -47.66 33.05 29.18
N ARG A 268 -46.92 34.04 29.70
CA ARG A 268 -46.39 34.01 31.08
C ARG A 268 -46.87 35.22 31.85
N SER A 269 -47.27 35.04 33.11
CA SER A 269 -47.66 36.13 33.99
C SER A 269 -46.99 36.00 35.36
N PHE A 270 -46.53 37.12 35.92
CA PHE A 270 -45.95 37.18 37.26
C PHE A 270 -46.34 38.47 37.98
N VAL A 271 -46.13 38.49 39.29
CA VAL A 271 -46.54 39.59 40.17
C VAL A 271 -45.36 40.11 40.95
N VAL A 272 -45.22 41.44 41.00
CA VAL A 272 -44.21 42.15 41.76
C VAL A 272 -44.89 42.89 42.91
N TYR A 273 -44.49 42.61 44.15
CA TYR A 273 -45.05 43.26 45.34
C TYR A 273 -44.20 44.43 45.80
N PHE A 274 -44.86 45.38 46.48
CA PHE A 274 -44.24 46.61 46.98
C PHE A 274 -44.55 46.85 48.45
N ASP A 275 -43.59 47.47 49.12
CA ASP A 275 -43.77 48.05 50.45
C ASP A 275 -44.87 49.13 50.44
N HIS A 276 -45.42 49.39 51.63
CA HIS A 276 -46.39 50.45 51.83
C HIS A 276 -45.81 51.81 51.48
N ASP A 277 -46.58 52.59 50.72
CA ASP A 277 -46.21 53.93 50.24
C ASP A 277 -44.90 54.03 49.44
N LYS A 278 -44.45 52.90 48.87
CA LYS A 278 -43.21 52.84 48.09
C LYS A 278 -43.43 52.35 46.67
N SER A 279 -42.56 52.81 45.76
CA SER A 279 -42.48 52.33 44.37
C SER A 279 -41.10 51.76 43.99
N ASN A 280 -40.15 51.69 44.93
CA ASN A 280 -38.86 51.04 44.68
C ASN A 280 -39.02 49.52 44.67
N LEU A 281 -38.22 48.83 43.85
CA LEU A 281 -38.13 47.38 43.88
C LEU A 281 -37.31 46.95 45.10
N THR A 282 -37.79 45.93 45.81
CA THR A 282 -37.00 45.23 46.82
C THR A 282 -36.06 44.22 46.16
N ALA A 283 -35.17 43.58 46.94
CA ALA A 283 -34.30 42.53 46.42
C ALA A 283 -35.13 41.34 45.92
N GLU A 284 -36.20 40.99 46.64
CA GLU A 284 -37.13 39.93 46.29
C GLU A 284 -37.86 40.24 44.99
N ALA A 285 -38.43 41.45 44.87
CA ALA A 285 -39.08 41.93 43.65
C ALA A 285 -38.13 41.90 42.43
N THR A 286 -36.86 42.29 42.66
CA THR A 286 -35.82 42.26 41.62
C THR A 286 -35.52 40.81 41.19
N SER A 287 -35.39 39.88 42.14
CA SER A 287 -35.13 38.47 41.85
C SER A 287 -36.25 37.79 41.07
N VAL A 288 -37.51 38.16 41.32
CA VAL A 288 -38.65 37.66 40.53
C VAL A 288 -38.52 38.12 39.08
N ILE A 289 -38.24 39.41 38.85
CA ILE A 289 -38.05 39.94 37.50
C ILE A 289 -36.85 39.27 36.81
N ASP A 290 -35.73 39.06 37.51
CA ASP A 290 -34.56 38.37 36.97
C ASP A 290 -34.88 36.94 36.52
N ASN A 291 -35.53 36.15 37.38
CA ASN A 291 -35.87 34.77 37.09
C ASN A 291 -36.79 34.66 35.87
N GLU A 292 -37.81 35.52 35.79
CA GLU A 292 -38.76 35.49 34.67
C GLU A 292 -38.10 35.86 33.33
N VAL A 293 -37.23 36.88 33.31
CA VAL A 293 -36.51 37.24 32.09
C VAL A 293 -35.51 36.15 31.68
N GLN A 294 -34.81 35.55 32.63
CA GLN A 294 -33.89 34.44 32.35
C GLN A 294 -34.61 33.21 31.79
N GLU A 295 -35.77 32.86 32.33
CA GLU A 295 -36.56 31.73 31.83
C GLU A 295 -37.10 31.96 30.41
N VAL A 296 -37.46 33.19 30.06
CA VAL A 296 -37.88 33.54 28.70
C VAL A 296 -36.69 33.46 27.74
N ALA A 297 -35.53 34.00 28.14
CA ALA A 297 -34.31 33.94 27.34
C ALA A 297 -33.84 32.49 27.11
N ALA A 298 -33.91 31.63 28.12
CA ALA A 298 -33.54 30.22 28.02
C ALA A 298 -34.37 29.44 26.98
N LYS A 299 -35.63 29.84 26.78
CA LYS A 299 -36.53 29.24 25.78
C LYS A 299 -36.42 29.87 24.38
N SER A 300 -35.59 30.91 24.22
CA SER A 300 -35.44 31.67 22.97
C SER A 300 -36.78 32.19 22.42
N CYS A 301 -37.69 32.61 23.31
CA CYS A 301 -39.00 33.14 22.93
C CYS A 301 -38.88 34.60 22.47
N ASN A 302 -39.58 34.96 21.39
CA ASN A 302 -39.70 36.34 20.95
C ASN A 302 -40.92 37.00 21.59
N TYR A 303 -40.73 38.17 22.23
CA TYR A 303 -41.83 38.93 22.81
C TYR A 303 -42.77 39.47 21.72
N ALA A 304 -44.07 39.20 21.84
CA ALA A 304 -45.12 39.80 21.02
C ALA A 304 -45.76 41.02 21.71
N SER A 305 -45.98 40.94 23.03
CA SER A 305 -46.45 42.06 23.84
C SER A 305 -46.19 41.81 25.33
N ALA A 306 -46.14 42.89 26.10
CA ALA A 306 -46.07 42.85 27.55
C ALA A 306 -47.07 43.85 28.15
N LEU A 307 -47.92 43.41 29.07
CA LEU A 307 -48.86 44.27 29.79
C LEU A 307 -48.42 44.39 31.25
N ILE A 308 -48.25 45.62 31.75
CA ILE A 308 -47.79 45.94 33.11
C ILE A 308 -48.90 46.73 33.82
N GLN A 309 -49.54 46.12 34.80
CA GLN A 309 -50.71 46.69 35.49
C GLN A 309 -50.36 46.98 36.95
N GLY A 310 -50.37 48.26 37.33
CA GLY A 310 -50.04 48.71 38.68
C GLY A 310 -51.27 48.87 39.57
N HIS A 311 -51.15 48.46 40.82
CA HIS A 311 -52.19 48.53 41.83
C HIS A 311 -51.67 49.13 43.15
N ALA A 312 -52.59 49.68 43.95
CA ALA A 312 -52.35 50.20 45.28
C ALA A 312 -53.42 49.67 46.27
N ASP A 313 -53.12 49.72 47.57
CA ASP A 313 -54.08 49.36 48.61
C ASP A 313 -55.05 50.52 48.89
N LEU A 314 -56.19 50.22 49.52
CA LEU A 314 -57.27 51.17 49.79
C LEU A 314 -56.97 52.07 51.01
N SER A 315 -55.73 52.11 51.49
CA SER A 315 -55.40 52.86 52.72
C SER A 315 -55.09 54.34 52.50
N GLY A 316 -55.01 54.78 51.24
CA GLY A 316 -54.56 56.11 50.83
C GLY A 316 -55.62 56.89 50.06
N ASN A 317 -55.26 58.09 49.59
CA ASN A 317 -56.16 58.86 48.73
C ASN A 317 -56.26 58.22 47.33
N PRO A 318 -57.46 58.09 46.74
CA PRO A 318 -57.62 57.45 45.43
C PRO A 318 -56.76 58.06 44.32
N ARG A 319 -56.66 59.40 44.25
CA ARG A 319 -55.83 60.09 43.24
C ARG A 319 -54.34 59.85 43.47
N TYR A 320 -53.93 59.82 44.74
CA TYR A 320 -52.57 59.49 45.11
C TYR A 320 -52.21 58.05 44.70
N ASN A 321 -53.12 57.11 44.95
CA ASN A 321 -52.98 55.70 44.62
C ASN A 321 -52.83 55.44 43.12
N ILE A 322 -53.54 56.19 42.27
CA ILE A 322 -53.30 56.18 40.82
C ILE A 322 -51.86 56.60 40.51
N GLY A 323 -51.40 57.73 41.05
CA GLY A 323 -50.02 58.21 40.84
C GLY A 323 -48.94 57.25 41.36
N LEU A 324 -49.18 56.60 42.51
CA LEU A 324 -48.27 55.59 43.06
C LEU A 324 -48.21 54.34 42.18
N SER A 325 -49.35 53.84 41.71
CA SER A 325 -49.40 52.71 40.80
C SER A 325 -48.73 53.00 39.46
N GLN A 326 -48.85 54.23 38.93
CA GLN A 326 -48.15 54.66 37.72
C GLN A 326 -46.63 54.63 37.90
N ARG A 327 -46.11 55.12 39.04
CA ARG A 327 -44.67 55.06 39.33
C ARG A 327 -44.17 53.61 39.42
N ARG A 328 -44.96 52.71 40.00
CA ARG A 328 -44.64 51.28 40.07
C ARG A 328 -44.58 50.64 38.68
N VAL A 329 -45.54 50.94 37.82
CA VAL A 329 -45.54 50.50 36.41
C VAL A 329 -44.27 50.96 35.71
N THR A 330 -43.89 52.23 35.85
CA THR A 330 -42.67 52.78 35.24
C THR A 330 -41.42 52.07 35.77
N ILE A 331 -41.30 51.88 37.08
CA ILE A 331 -40.14 51.20 37.68
C ILE A 331 -40.00 49.75 37.21
N VAL A 332 -41.11 49.01 37.12
CA VAL A 332 -41.10 47.62 36.60
C VAL A 332 -40.76 47.60 35.12
N ARG A 333 -41.31 48.53 34.33
CA ARG A 333 -40.97 48.69 32.91
C ARG A 333 -39.47 48.92 32.73
N ASP A 334 -38.91 49.88 33.45
CA ASP A 334 -37.49 50.24 33.35
C ASP A 334 -36.59 49.07 33.77
N ALA A 335 -36.99 48.33 34.81
CA ALA A 335 -36.27 47.14 35.25
C ALA A 335 -36.29 45.99 34.22
N LEU A 336 -37.39 45.82 33.49
CA LEU A 336 -37.51 44.85 32.39
C LEU A 336 -36.70 45.27 31.16
N VAL A 337 -36.74 46.55 30.79
CA VAL A 337 -35.93 47.10 29.69
C VAL A 337 -34.45 46.95 29.99
N ALA A 338 -34.02 47.22 31.22
CA ALA A 338 -32.63 47.04 31.65
C ALA A 338 -32.14 45.58 31.53
N ARG A 339 -33.05 44.61 31.47
CA ARG A 339 -32.78 43.18 31.30
C ARG A 339 -32.95 42.69 29.86
N GLY A 340 -33.16 43.62 28.92
CA GLY A 340 -33.23 43.32 27.49
C GLY A 340 -34.64 43.02 26.96
N VAL A 341 -35.70 43.21 27.75
CA VAL A 341 -37.06 43.10 27.23
C VAL A 341 -37.38 44.36 26.39
N PRO A 342 -37.81 44.22 25.12
CA PRO A 342 -38.07 45.38 24.25
C PRO A 342 -39.17 46.30 24.81
N GLY A 343 -38.82 47.56 25.07
CA GLY A 343 -39.72 48.52 25.71
C GLY A 343 -40.86 49.02 24.82
N ASP A 344 -40.75 48.85 23.50
CA ASP A 344 -41.77 49.14 22.49
C ASP A 344 -42.96 48.18 22.55
N MET A 345 -42.75 46.95 23.02
CA MET A 345 -43.79 45.93 23.18
C MET A 345 -44.55 46.06 24.51
N MET A 346 -44.15 46.98 25.40
CA MET A 346 -44.71 47.13 26.75
C MET A 346 -45.81 48.18 26.82
N THR A 347 -46.99 47.79 27.31
CA THR A 347 -48.09 48.68 27.67
C THR A 347 -48.23 48.75 29.19
N GLY A 348 -48.31 49.96 29.74
CA GLY A 348 -48.45 50.19 31.18
C GLY A 348 -49.81 50.76 31.54
N GLU A 349 -50.46 50.22 32.57
CA GLU A 349 -51.77 50.67 33.07
C GLU A 349 -51.74 50.87 34.58
N ALA A 350 -52.20 52.03 35.06
CA ALA A 350 -52.24 52.37 36.48
C ALA A 350 -53.69 52.35 36.98
N PHE A 351 -54.04 51.35 37.80
CA PHE A 351 -55.39 51.19 38.35
C PHE A 351 -55.56 51.79 39.74
N GLY A 352 -54.46 52.15 40.43
CA GLY A 352 -54.52 52.56 41.82
C GLY A 352 -55.25 51.51 42.65
N GLU A 353 -56.26 51.94 43.41
CA GLU A 353 -57.08 51.07 44.27
C GLU A 353 -58.33 50.47 43.58
N SER A 354 -58.58 50.79 42.30
CA SER A 354 -59.83 50.42 41.61
C SER A 354 -59.97 48.92 41.29
N LYS A 355 -58.87 48.16 41.34
CA LYS A 355 -58.81 46.71 41.07
C LYS A 355 -58.02 45.98 42.17
N PRO A 356 -58.56 45.83 43.39
CA PRO A 356 -57.88 45.11 44.46
C PRO A 356 -57.82 43.61 44.16
N ALA A 357 -56.73 42.94 44.54
CA ALA A 357 -56.66 41.47 44.57
C ALA A 357 -57.49 40.91 45.73
N VAL A 358 -57.47 41.60 46.87
CA VAL A 358 -58.26 41.26 48.06
C VAL A 358 -59.16 42.44 48.39
N ALA A 359 -60.47 42.21 48.34
CA ALA A 359 -61.45 43.21 48.73
C ALA A 359 -61.27 43.56 50.22
N THR A 360 -61.06 44.84 50.49
CA THR A 360 -60.87 45.38 51.83
C THR A 360 -61.73 46.63 52.01
N ALA A 361 -62.02 47.01 53.25
CA ALA A 361 -62.71 48.27 53.51
C ALA A 361 -61.79 49.46 53.22
N ASP A 362 -62.39 50.63 52.99
CA ASP A 362 -61.64 51.89 52.83
C ASP A 362 -60.76 52.15 54.07
N GLY A 363 -59.53 52.63 53.84
CA GLY A 363 -58.53 52.85 54.89
C GLY A 363 -57.72 51.62 55.30
N VAL A 364 -58.02 50.41 54.80
CA VAL A 364 -57.34 49.18 55.22
C VAL A 364 -56.08 48.92 54.39
N LYS A 365 -54.96 48.66 55.08
CA LYS A 365 -53.68 48.29 54.45
C LYS A 365 -53.68 46.81 54.09
N GLU A 366 -53.43 46.51 52.82
CA GLU A 366 -53.38 45.14 52.31
C GLU A 366 -52.15 44.94 51.42
N PRO A 367 -51.12 44.21 51.90
CA PRO A 367 -49.92 43.90 51.12
C PRO A 367 -50.17 43.32 49.73
N LEU A 368 -51.15 42.44 49.58
CA LEU A 368 -51.45 41.81 48.29
C LEU A 368 -52.02 42.80 47.27
N ASN A 369 -52.57 43.94 47.72
CA ASN A 369 -53.04 45.00 46.84
C ASN A 369 -51.91 45.92 46.37
N ARG A 370 -50.74 45.89 47.02
CA ARG A 370 -49.56 46.67 46.62
C ARG A 370 -48.73 45.89 45.63
N ARG A 371 -49.21 45.79 44.39
CA ARG A 371 -48.59 44.95 43.37
C ARG A 371 -48.55 45.57 41.99
N THR A 372 -47.69 45.01 41.15
CA THR A 372 -47.73 45.17 39.70
C THR A 372 -47.79 43.79 39.07
N GLU A 373 -48.79 43.57 38.22
CA GLU A 373 -48.94 42.34 37.45
C GLU A 373 -48.30 42.54 36.07
N VAL A 374 -47.50 41.59 35.63
CA VAL A 374 -46.86 41.59 34.31
C VAL A 374 -47.31 40.37 33.54
N THR A 375 -47.75 40.54 32.31
CA THR A 375 -48.11 39.44 31.41
C THR A 375 -47.38 39.57 30.08
N PHE A 376 -46.63 38.53 29.70
CA PHE A 376 -45.96 38.39 28.42
C PHE A 376 -46.76 37.49 27.48
N ASN A 377 -46.88 37.94 26.23
CA ASN A 377 -47.28 37.12 25.10
C ASN A 377 -46.09 36.95 24.16
N PHE A 378 -45.96 35.79 23.54
CA PHE A 378 -44.86 35.45 22.63
C PHE A 378 -45.36 35.21 21.20
N GLN A 379 -44.46 35.32 20.23
CA GLN A 379 -44.74 35.13 18.80
C GLN A 379 -44.84 33.66 18.39
#